data_AF-A0A1V5WZS6-F1
#
_entry.id   AF-A0A1V5WZS6-F1
#
_cell.length_a   1.000
_cell.length_b   1.000
_cell.length_c   1.000
_cell.angle_alpha   90.00
_cell.angle_beta   90.00
_cell.angle_gamma   90.00
#
_symmetry.space_group_name_H-M   'P 1'
#
loop_
_entity.id
_entity.type
_entity.pdbx_description
1 polymer ?
#
loop_
_entity_poly.entity_id
_entity_poly.type
_entity_poly.pdbx_seq_one_letter_code
_entity_poly.pdbx_strand_id
1 'polypeptide(L)'
;MKSQLVAQRAMLSLGASILVYLSSVGCGPPEARTPNPLRSVDEGRALKLIARAFSAEGIQPTAPRWVSLSGNTKVRLDVGAEGRKLGVVYLTASDVHELGDNPLAKRSSTGSELIVRAGEGPDDGLRAVILYASDYVYDDNVGDDREASAITAENKLDRDVRDFIVIARKNHWP
;
A
#
# COMPACT_ATOMS: atom_id res chain seq x y z
N MET A 1 71.00 -28.48 64.16
CA MET A 1 70.89 -29.28 62.92
C MET A 1 69.47 -29.83 62.81
N LYS A 2 68.62 -29.22 61.99
CA LYS A 2 67.50 -29.79 61.23
C LYS A 2 66.64 -28.64 60.71
N SER A 3 66.74 -28.41 59.41
CA SER A 3 65.77 -27.67 58.60
C SER A 3 64.40 -28.32 58.69
N GLN A 4 63.32 -27.54 58.65
CA GLN A 4 62.36 -27.56 57.52
C GLN A 4 61.21 -26.54 57.72
N LEU A 5 61.00 -25.77 56.65
CA LEU A 5 59.76 -25.24 56.06
C LEU A 5 58.70 -24.55 56.95
N VAL A 6 58.53 -23.22 56.83
CA VAL A 6 57.71 -22.49 55.83
C VAL A 6 56.20 -22.59 56.11
N ALA A 7 55.59 -21.45 56.46
CA ALA A 7 54.46 -20.87 55.72
C ALA A 7 54.10 -19.49 56.30
N GLN A 8 54.52 -18.46 55.58
CA GLN A 8 53.96 -17.11 55.67
C GLN A 8 52.46 -17.15 55.36
N ARG A 9 51.65 -16.44 56.15
CA ARG A 9 50.48 -15.75 55.60
C ARG A 9 50.44 -14.35 56.17
N ALA A 10 50.89 -13.44 55.33
CA ALA A 10 50.79 -12.00 55.49
C ALA A 10 49.38 -11.52 55.18
N MET A 11 49.08 -10.37 55.78
CA MET A 11 48.28 -9.26 55.26
C MET A 11 46.75 -9.36 55.28
N LEU A 12 46.22 -8.58 56.24
CA LEU A 12 45.07 -7.69 56.11
C LEU A 12 44.88 -7.17 54.67
N SER A 13 43.65 -7.18 54.19
CA SER A 13 43.11 -5.98 53.54
C SER A 13 41.59 -5.86 53.74
N LEU A 14 41.23 -4.65 54.11
CA LEU A 14 39.91 -4.02 54.16
C LEU A 14 39.15 -4.21 52.84
N GLY A 15 37.85 -4.50 52.91
CA GLY A 15 36.99 -4.53 51.72
C GLY A 15 35.53 -4.84 52.05
N ALA A 16 34.89 -3.99 52.86
CA ALA A 16 33.46 -4.09 53.18
C ALA A 16 32.61 -3.22 52.24
N SER A 17 31.45 -3.78 51.87
CA SER A 17 30.25 -3.12 51.34
C SER A 17 30.13 -3.05 49.82
N ILE A 18 29.66 -4.17 49.26
CA ILE A 18 28.96 -4.26 47.98
C ILE A 18 27.58 -3.59 48.16
N LEU A 19 27.35 -2.45 47.51
CA LEU A 19 26.05 -1.84 47.32
C LEU A 19 25.63 -2.09 45.87
N VAL A 20 24.88 -3.18 45.65
CA VAL A 20 24.23 -3.46 44.36
C VAL A 20 23.01 -2.54 44.25
N TYR A 21 23.14 -1.44 43.52
CA TYR A 21 22.00 -0.67 43.02
C TYR A 21 21.50 -1.33 41.73
N LEU A 22 20.49 -2.20 41.84
CA LEU A 22 19.69 -2.66 40.70
C LEU A 22 18.74 -1.53 40.30
N SER A 23 19.19 -0.67 39.39
CA SER A 23 18.30 0.30 38.73
C SER A 23 17.48 -0.45 37.68
N SER A 24 16.32 -0.95 38.06
CA SER A 24 15.30 -1.41 37.11
C SER A 24 14.73 -0.19 36.37
N VAL A 25 15.43 0.23 35.31
CA VAL A 25 14.84 1.07 34.27
C VAL A 25 13.84 0.18 33.54
N GLY A 26 12.60 0.22 34.02
CA GLY A 26 11.46 -0.40 33.35
C GLY A 26 11.22 0.28 32.02
N CYS A 27 11.93 -0.19 30.98
CA CYS A 27 11.50 -0.06 29.61
C CYS A 27 10.33 -1.06 29.45
N GLY A 28 9.15 -0.67 29.92
CA GLY A 28 7.93 -1.40 29.59
C GLY A 28 7.77 -1.36 28.06
N PRO A 29 7.37 -2.46 27.40
CA PRO A 29 7.04 -2.40 25.98
C PRO A 29 5.96 -1.32 25.80
N PRO A 30 6.03 -0.50 24.74
CA PRO A 30 4.99 0.47 24.47
C PRO A 30 3.64 -0.25 24.50
N GLU A 31 2.67 0.38 25.18
CA GLU A 31 1.31 -0.14 25.31
C GLU A 31 0.83 -0.56 23.92
N ALA A 32 0.33 -1.79 23.79
CA ALA A 32 -0.12 -2.33 22.52
C ALA A 32 -1.27 -1.47 22.00
N ARG A 33 -0.97 -0.57 21.06
CA ARG A 33 -1.97 0.27 20.41
C ARG A 33 -2.82 -0.62 19.52
N THR A 34 -4.13 -0.51 19.65
CA THR A 34 -5.05 -1.21 18.75
C THR A 34 -4.88 -0.61 17.35
N PRO A 35 -4.72 -1.41 16.28
CA PRO A 35 -4.58 -0.88 14.93
C PRO A 35 -5.77 0.02 14.57
N ASN A 36 -5.50 1.16 13.95
CA ASN A 36 -6.53 2.12 13.62
C ASN A 36 -7.43 1.61 12.48
N PRO A 37 -8.74 1.93 12.50
CA PRO A 37 -9.64 1.56 11.43
C PRO A 37 -9.22 2.26 10.12
N LEU A 38 -8.98 1.47 9.09
CA LEU A 38 -8.60 1.96 7.77
C LEU A 38 -9.83 2.21 6.90
N ARG A 39 -9.81 3.30 6.14
CA ARG A 39 -10.79 3.63 5.10
C ARG A 39 -10.10 3.75 3.76
N SER A 40 -10.72 3.21 2.71
CA SER A 40 -10.26 3.46 1.34
C SER A 40 -10.68 4.86 0.88
N VAL A 41 -9.99 5.40 -0.12
CA VAL A 41 -10.49 6.53 -0.92
C VAL A 41 -11.87 6.15 -1.46
N ASP A 42 -12.87 7.02 -1.28
CA ASP A 42 -14.21 6.75 -1.77
C ASP A 42 -14.25 6.79 -3.31
N GLU A 43 -15.12 5.98 -3.92
CA GLU A 43 -15.22 5.85 -5.38
C GLU A 43 -15.43 7.22 -6.05
N GLY A 44 -16.33 8.05 -5.52
CA GLY A 44 -16.61 9.38 -6.08
C GLY A 44 -15.38 10.30 -6.09
N ARG A 45 -14.56 10.26 -5.03
CA ARG A 45 -13.29 10.97 -4.95
C ARG A 45 -12.24 10.36 -5.87
N ALA A 46 -12.14 9.04 -5.92
CA ALA A 46 -11.20 8.32 -6.78
C ALA A 46 -11.43 8.68 -8.24
N LEU A 47 -12.67 8.65 -8.73
CA LEU A 47 -13.03 9.01 -10.11
C LEU A 47 -12.60 10.44 -10.47
N LYS A 48 -12.81 11.40 -9.54
CA LYS A 48 -12.37 12.79 -9.74
C LYS A 48 -10.85 12.92 -9.82
N LEU A 49 -10.12 12.18 -9.00
CA LEU A 49 -8.66 12.16 -9.01
C LEU A 49 -8.12 11.52 -10.29
N ILE A 50 -8.67 10.38 -10.70
CA ILE A 50 -8.30 9.69 -11.93
C ILE A 50 -8.56 10.58 -13.15
N ALA A 51 -9.74 11.19 -13.26
CA ALA A 51 -10.06 12.09 -14.37
C ALA A 51 -9.16 13.33 -14.41
N ARG A 52 -8.79 13.87 -13.24
CA ARG A 52 -7.82 14.95 -13.12
C ARG A 52 -6.44 14.53 -13.61
N ALA A 53 -5.97 13.34 -13.22
CA ALA A 53 -4.68 12.82 -13.66
C ALA A 53 -4.62 12.66 -15.18
N PHE A 54 -5.70 12.17 -15.82
CA PHE A 54 -5.80 12.13 -17.29
C PHE A 54 -5.70 13.53 -17.90
N SER A 55 -6.47 14.48 -17.35
CA SER A 55 -6.52 15.86 -17.85
C SER A 55 -5.17 16.57 -17.70
N ALA A 56 -4.45 16.34 -16.58
CA ALA A 56 -3.12 16.88 -16.33
C ALA A 56 -2.08 16.37 -17.34
N GLU A 57 -2.31 15.17 -17.89
CA GLU A 57 -1.51 14.57 -18.94
C GLU A 57 -2.02 14.92 -20.36
N GLY A 58 -2.95 15.88 -20.47
CA GLY A 58 -3.50 16.35 -21.75
C GLY A 58 -4.45 15.35 -22.42
N ILE A 59 -4.98 14.38 -21.67
CA ILE A 59 -5.91 13.37 -22.17
C ILE A 59 -7.31 13.72 -21.65
N GLN A 60 -8.27 13.90 -22.56
CA GLN A 60 -9.65 14.17 -22.16
C GLN A 60 -10.29 12.90 -21.56
N PRO A 61 -10.76 12.92 -20.30
CA PRO A 61 -11.42 11.77 -19.69
C PRO A 61 -12.83 11.59 -20.27
N THR A 62 -13.23 10.32 -20.42
CA THR A 62 -14.58 9.91 -20.87
C THR A 62 -15.39 9.30 -19.74
N ALA A 63 -16.71 9.31 -19.90
CA ALA A 63 -17.65 8.80 -18.92
C ALA A 63 -17.51 7.28 -18.71
N PRO A 64 -17.95 6.77 -17.54
CA PRO A 64 -17.89 5.35 -17.25
C PRO A 64 -18.66 4.50 -18.26
N ARG A 65 -18.12 3.32 -18.62
CA ARG A 65 -18.78 2.34 -19.49
C ARG A 65 -18.39 0.91 -19.13
N TRP A 66 -19.25 -0.05 -19.46
CA TRP A 66 -18.93 -1.47 -19.27
C TRP A 66 -17.97 -1.96 -20.36
N VAL A 67 -16.96 -2.74 -19.95
CA VAL A 67 -15.94 -3.33 -20.81
C VAL A 67 -15.71 -4.78 -20.47
N SER A 68 -15.32 -5.59 -21.45
CA SER A 68 -14.91 -6.99 -21.24
C SER A 68 -13.38 -7.07 -21.11
N LEU A 69 -12.86 -7.53 -19.95
CA LEU A 69 -11.41 -7.61 -19.68
C LEU A 69 -10.89 -9.02 -19.33
N SER A 70 -11.76 -9.94 -18.90
CA SER A 70 -11.33 -11.29 -18.52
C SER A 70 -12.47 -12.30 -18.64
N GLY A 71 -12.36 -13.23 -19.58
CA GLY A 71 -13.23 -14.41 -19.67
C GLY A 71 -14.71 -14.03 -19.73
N ASN A 72 -15.06 -13.11 -20.64
CA ASN A 72 -16.41 -12.53 -20.82
C ASN A 72 -16.96 -11.73 -19.62
N THR A 73 -16.21 -11.57 -18.53
CA THR A 73 -16.65 -10.76 -17.39
C THR A 73 -16.62 -9.29 -17.76
N LYS A 74 -17.76 -8.63 -17.57
CA LYS A 74 -17.89 -7.19 -17.76
C LYS A 74 -17.55 -6.48 -16.47
N VAL A 75 -16.65 -5.50 -16.55
CA VAL A 75 -16.34 -4.59 -15.45
C VAL A 75 -16.57 -3.17 -15.90
N ARG A 76 -16.76 -2.27 -14.94
CA ARG A 76 -16.92 -0.85 -15.23
C ARG A 76 -15.54 -0.24 -15.48
N LEU A 77 -15.34 0.30 -16.67
CA LEU A 77 -14.25 1.25 -16.92
C LEU A 77 -14.70 2.59 -16.35
N ASP A 78 -14.16 2.99 -15.21
CA ASP A 78 -14.59 4.19 -14.49
C ASP A 78 -14.16 5.48 -15.19
N VAL A 79 -12.96 5.47 -15.77
CA VAL A 79 -12.45 6.59 -16.56
C VAL A 79 -11.73 6.04 -17.78
N GLY A 80 -12.23 6.37 -18.97
CA GLY A 80 -11.55 6.09 -20.24
C GLY A 80 -10.83 7.32 -20.80
N ALA A 81 -9.91 7.14 -21.74
CA ALA A 81 -9.29 8.21 -22.51
C ALA A 81 -10.05 8.48 -23.82
N GLU A 82 -10.43 9.73 -24.09
CA GLU A 82 -11.03 10.08 -25.38
C GLU A 82 -10.03 9.86 -26.53
N GLY A 83 -10.51 9.25 -27.62
CA GLY A 83 -9.71 8.97 -28.80
C GLY A 83 -8.62 7.92 -28.61
N ARG A 84 -8.55 7.25 -27.45
CA ARG A 84 -7.55 6.23 -27.14
C ARG A 84 -8.20 4.99 -26.53
N LYS A 85 -7.58 3.84 -26.72
CA LYS A 85 -8.07 2.57 -26.14
C LYS A 85 -7.40 2.32 -24.78
N LEU A 86 -7.51 3.31 -23.89
CA LEU A 86 -6.96 3.26 -22.53
C LEU A 86 -8.01 3.61 -21.47
N GLY A 87 -7.85 3.10 -20.26
CA GLY A 87 -8.61 3.59 -19.11
C GLY A 87 -8.24 2.95 -17.79
N VAL A 88 -9.05 3.24 -16.78
CA VAL A 88 -8.88 2.81 -15.39
C VAL A 88 -10.14 2.11 -14.92
N VAL A 89 -9.96 0.98 -14.25
CA VAL A 89 -10.99 0.28 -13.48
C VAL A 89 -10.61 0.42 -12.00
N TYR A 90 -11.48 1.02 -11.21
CA TYR A 90 -11.32 1.19 -9.78
C TYR A 90 -12.23 0.23 -9.03
N LEU A 91 -11.66 -0.86 -8.50
CA LEU A 91 -12.43 -1.91 -7.85
C LEU A 91 -12.60 -1.63 -6.36
N THR A 92 -13.83 -1.39 -5.93
CA THR A 92 -14.22 -1.31 -4.52
C THR A 92 -14.26 -2.71 -3.89
N ALA A 93 -14.39 -2.77 -2.56
CA ALA A 93 -14.58 -4.03 -1.86
C ALA A 93 -15.84 -4.78 -2.34
N SER A 94 -16.90 -4.04 -2.69
CA SER A 94 -18.12 -4.61 -3.26
C SER A 94 -17.89 -5.20 -4.64
N ASP A 95 -17.17 -4.50 -5.53
CA ASP A 95 -16.86 -5.01 -6.88
C ASP A 95 -16.03 -6.29 -6.80
N VAL A 96 -15.01 -6.33 -5.92
CA VAL A 96 -14.19 -7.52 -5.70
C VAL A 96 -15.03 -8.69 -5.19
N HIS A 97 -15.99 -8.41 -4.29
CA HIS A 97 -16.92 -9.43 -3.80
C HIS A 97 -17.82 -9.98 -4.91
N GLU A 98 -18.38 -9.11 -5.75
CA GLU A 98 -19.24 -9.49 -6.88
C GLU A 98 -18.48 -10.28 -7.96
N LEU A 99 -17.20 -9.97 -8.16
CA LEU A 99 -16.33 -10.69 -9.09
C LEU A 99 -16.04 -12.13 -8.64
N GLY A 100 -16.16 -12.44 -7.35
CA GLY A 100 -15.98 -13.79 -6.80
C GLY A 100 -14.64 -14.41 -7.18
N ASP A 101 -14.66 -15.56 -7.86
CA ASP A 101 -13.45 -16.30 -8.26
C ASP A 101 -12.75 -15.75 -9.51
N ASN A 102 -13.27 -14.67 -10.11
CA ASN A 102 -12.71 -14.08 -11.31
C ASN A 102 -11.24 -13.66 -11.09
N PRO A 103 -10.34 -13.84 -12.08
CA PRO A 103 -8.95 -13.39 -11.98
C PRO A 103 -8.76 -11.90 -11.65
N LEU A 104 -9.74 -11.04 -11.96
CA LEU A 104 -9.77 -9.62 -11.61
C LEU A 104 -10.08 -9.36 -10.14
N ALA A 105 -10.66 -10.32 -9.41
CA ALA A 105 -10.80 -10.23 -7.96
C ALA A 105 -9.47 -10.53 -7.23
N LYS A 106 -8.57 -11.25 -7.91
CA LYS A 106 -7.29 -11.71 -7.34
C LYS A 106 -6.24 -10.63 -7.50
N ARG A 107 -6.03 -9.86 -6.44
CA ARG A 107 -4.86 -9.00 -6.31
C ARG A 107 -3.58 -9.85 -6.37
N SER A 108 -2.62 -9.46 -7.21
CA SER A 108 -1.28 -10.07 -7.19
C SER A 108 -0.65 -9.79 -5.83
N SER A 109 -0.25 -10.84 -5.10
CA SER A 109 0.50 -10.71 -3.83
C SER A 109 1.94 -10.25 -4.03
N THR A 110 2.38 -10.18 -5.29
CA THR A 110 3.75 -9.86 -5.71
C THR A 110 3.82 -8.42 -6.22
N GLY A 111 4.34 -7.53 -5.37
CA GLY A 111 4.83 -6.19 -5.75
C GLY A 111 3.79 -5.07 -5.83
N SER A 112 4.31 -3.83 -5.86
CA SER A 112 3.55 -2.60 -6.12
C SER A 112 3.34 -2.35 -7.62
N GLU A 113 3.31 -3.42 -8.43
CA GLU A 113 3.21 -3.32 -9.88
C GLU A 113 1.78 -3.04 -10.32
N LEU A 114 1.63 -2.15 -11.30
CA LEU A 114 0.33 -1.82 -11.88
C LEU A 114 -0.20 -3.00 -12.70
N ILE A 115 -1.38 -3.47 -12.33
CA ILE A 115 -2.03 -4.58 -13.02
C ILE A 115 -2.76 -4.03 -14.24
N VAL A 116 -2.23 -4.27 -15.43
CA VAL A 116 -2.88 -3.91 -16.70
C VAL A 116 -3.53 -5.13 -17.32
N ARG A 117 -4.74 -4.94 -17.87
CA ARG A 117 -5.52 -5.97 -18.56
C ARG A 117 -5.88 -5.51 -19.96
N ALA A 118 -5.89 -6.46 -20.88
CA ALA A 118 -6.35 -6.26 -22.24
C ALA A 118 -7.88 -6.36 -22.28
N GLY A 119 -8.53 -5.54 -23.11
CA GLY A 119 -9.91 -5.79 -23.47
C GLY A 119 -10.04 -7.02 -24.37
N GLU A 120 -11.20 -7.65 -24.29
CA GLU A 120 -11.57 -8.84 -25.06
C GLU A 120 -12.80 -8.56 -25.92
N GLY A 121 -12.95 -9.29 -27.02
CA GLY A 121 -14.12 -9.19 -27.90
C GLY A 121 -14.31 -7.78 -28.48
N PRO A 122 -15.45 -7.10 -28.25
CA PRO A 122 -15.70 -5.75 -28.79
C PRO A 122 -14.76 -4.68 -28.20
N ASP A 123 -14.14 -4.95 -27.05
CA ASP A 123 -13.15 -4.07 -26.42
C ASP A 123 -11.71 -4.43 -26.78
N ASP A 124 -11.49 -5.28 -27.80
CA ASP A 124 -10.14 -5.65 -28.23
C ASP A 124 -9.27 -4.40 -28.53
N GLY A 125 -8.01 -4.48 -28.10
CA GLY A 125 -7.06 -3.37 -28.12
C GLY A 125 -7.18 -2.39 -26.95
N LEU A 126 -8.22 -2.46 -26.10
CA LEU A 126 -8.26 -1.72 -24.84
C LEU A 126 -7.12 -2.17 -23.91
N ARG A 127 -6.52 -1.21 -23.21
CA ARG A 127 -5.66 -1.45 -22.05
C ARG A 127 -6.24 -0.72 -20.85
N ALA A 128 -6.65 -1.47 -19.85
CA ALA A 128 -7.18 -0.93 -18.61
C ALA A 128 -6.26 -1.27 -17.45
N VAL A 129 -5.88 -0.28 -16.65
CA VAL A 129 -5.22 -0.54 -15.36
C VAL A 129 -6.29 -0.82 -14.30
N ILE A 130 -6.04 -1.85 -13.50
CA ILE A 130 -6.90 -2.28 -12.40
C ILE A 130 -6.32 -1.74 -11.10
N LEU A 131 -7.08 -0.86 -10.44
CA LEU A 131 -6.70 -0.22 -9.18
C LEU A 131 -7.67 -0.69 -8.10
N TYR A 132 -7.16 -1.36 -7.07
CA TYR A 132 -8.00 -1.86 -5.97
C TYR A 132 -8.12 -0.80 -4.88
N ALA A 133 -9.33 -0.51 -4.41
CA ALA A 133 -9.57 0.48 -3.35
C ALA A 133 -8.81 0.16 -2.05
N SER A 134 -8.58 -1.13 -1.77
CA SER A 134 -7.76 -1.62 -0.66
C SER A 134 -6.30 -1.12 -0.68
N ASP A 135 -5.84 -0.60 -1.81
CA ASP A 135 -4.45 -0.16 -2.01
C ASP A 135 -4.29 1.34 -1.77
N TYR A 136 -5.40 2.04 -1.52
CA TYR A 136 -5.50 3.48 -1.32
C TYR A 136 -6.26 3.74 -0.04
N VAL A 137 -5.68 3.29 1.09
CA VAL A 137 -6.29 3.39 2.41
C VAL A 137 -5.59 4.42 3.29
N TYR A 138 -6.35 5.00 4.19
CA TYR A 138 -5.91 5.95 5.20
C TYR A 138 -6.58 5.67 6.54
N ASP A 139 -5.98 6.19 7.60
CA ASP A 139 -6.48 6.14 8.96
C ASP A 139 -7.52 7.25 9.19
N ASP A 140 -8.65 6.90 9.80
CA ASP A 140 -9.77 7.80 10.09
C ASP A 140 -9.52 8.79 11.26
N ASN A 141 -8.37 8.71 11.93
CA ASN A 141 -8.03 9.60 13.04
C ASN A 141 -7.70 11.04 12.61
N VAL A 142 -7.94 11.99 13.53
CA VAL A 142 -7.64 13.41 13.37
C VAL A 142 -6.54 13.81 14.36
N GLY A 143 -5.49 14.50 13.89
CA GLY A 143 -4.37 14.98 14.72
C GLY A 143 -3.06 14.25 14.47
N ASP A 144 -2.16 14.27 15.44
CA ASP A 144 -0.79 13.73 15.35
C ASP A 144 -0.74 12.18 15.43
N ASP A 145 -1.85 11.53 15.74
CA ASP A 145 -1.96 10.05 15.82
C ASP A 145 -2.24 9.38 14.46
N ARG A 146 -2.09 10.10 13.35
CA ARG A 146 -2.28 9.56 11.99
C ARG A 146 -1.07 8.77 11.52
N GLU A 147 -1.25 7.47 11.31
CA GLU A 147 -0.21 6.64 10.68
C GLU A 147 -0.26 6.69 9.14
N ALA A 148 -1.45 6.92 8.58
CA ALA A 148 -1.67 7.07 7.13
C ALA A 148 -2.72 8.16 6.86
N SER A 149 -2.37 9.20 6.08
CA SER A 149 -3.29 10.31 5.79
C SER A 149 -4.08 10.09 4.49
N ALA A 150 -5.29 10.67 4.40
CA ALA A 150 -6.06 10.68 3.15
C ALA A 150 -5.27 11.29 1.99
N ILE A 151 -4.51 12.36 2.24
CA ILE A 151 -3.65 13.02 1.24
C ILE A 151 -2.61 12.02 0.70
N THR A 152 -2.02 11.18 1.55
CA THR A 152 -1.06 10.16 1.14
C THR A 152 -1.71 9.13 0.22
N ALA A 153 -2.90 8.64 0.58
CA ALA A 153 -3.65 7.68 -0.24
C ALA A 153 -4.06 8.27 -1.60
N GLU A 154 -4.53 9.51 -1.61
CA GLU A 154 -4.91 10.23 -2.83
C GLU A 154 -3.70 10.51 -3.74
N ASN A 155 -2.56 10.93 -3.16
CA ASN A 155 -1.33 11.15 -3.92
C ASN A 155 -0.79 9.85 -4.51
N LYS A 156 -0.90 8.73 -3.79
CA LYS A 156 -0.57 7.41 -4.32
C LYS A 156 -1.46 7.06 -5.51
N LEU A 157 -2.77 7.31 -5.41
CA LEU A 157 -3.72 7.08 -6.51
C LEU A 157 -3.37 7.92 -7.74
N ASP A 158 -3.13 9.23 -7.57
CA ASP A 158 -2.71 10.12 -8.66
C ASP A 158 -1.43 9.63 -9.34
N ARG A 159 -0.40 9.29 -8.54
CA ARG A 159 0.87 8.75 -9.03
C ARG A 159 0.67 7.48 -9.84
N ASP A 160 -0.05 6.49 -9.30
CA ASP A 160 -0.25 5.20 -9.94
C ASP A 160 -0.99 5.36 -11.30
N VAL A 161 -1.95 6.30 -11.39
CA VAL A 161 -2.63 6.63 -12.66
C VAL A 161 -1.68 7.29 -13.67
N ARG A 162 -0.83 8.21 -13.22
CA ARG A 162 0.15 8.88 -14.09
C ARG A 162 1.23 7.92 -14.57
N ASP A 163 1.68 7.01 -13.71
CA ASP A 163 2.62 5.95 -14.06
C ASP A 163 2.02 5.04 -15.14
N PHE A 164 0.74 4.67 -15.04
CA PHE A 164 0.03 3.95 -16.10
C PHE A 164 0.05 4.71 -17.43
N ILE A 165 -0.20 6.02 -17.43
CA ILE A 165 -0.18 6.85 -18.65
C ILE A 165 1.22 6.90 -19.26
N VAL A 166 2.27 7.04 -18.43
CA VAL A 166 3.68 7.02 -18.87
C VAL A 166 4.03 5.67 -19.48
N ILE A 167 3.65 4.56 -18.83
CA ILE A 167 3.83 3.20 -19.33
C ILE A 167 3.11 3.03 -20.66
N ALA A 168 1.88 3.52 -20.80
CA ALA A 168 1.11 3.43 -22.04
C ALA A 168 1.79 4.18 -23.19
N ARG A 169 2.33 5.38 -22.94
CA ARG A 169 3.11 6.14 -23.93
C ARG A 169 4.39 5.39 -24.33
N LYS A 170 5.16 4.91 -23.35
CA LYS A 170 6.40 4.17 -23.57
C LYS A 170 6.20 2.92 -24.43
N ASN A 171 5.09 2.21 -24.20
CA ASN A 171 4.74 1.00 -24.92
C ASN A 171 3.91 1.23 -26.19
N HIS A 172 3.69 2.50 -26.59
CA HIS A 172 2.90 2.86 -27.77
C HIS A 172 1.51 2.20 -27.80
N TRP A 173 0.87 2.12 -26.64
CA TRP A 173 -0.50 1.60 -26.57
C TRP A 173 -1.48 2.55 -27.27
N PRO A 174 -2.47 1.98 -27.99
CA PRO A 174 -3.43 2.72 -28.80
C PRO A 174 -4.29 3.71 -28.00
#